data_AF-A0A9P4SB07-F1
#
_entry.id   AF-A0A9P4SB07-F1
#
_cell.length_a   1.000
_cell.length_b   1.000
_cell.length_c   1.000
_cell.angle_alpha   90.00
_cell.angle_beta   90.00
_cell.angle_gamma   90.00
#
_symmetry.space_group_name_H-M   'P 1'
#
loop_
_entity.id
_entity.type
_entity.pdbx_description
1 polymer ?
#
loop_
_entity_poly.entity_id
_entity_poly.type
_entity_poly.pdbx_seq_one_letter_code
_entity_poly.pdbx_strand_id
1 'polypeptide(L)' 'RQEESNTKDGDKKWPWPLELAFFRALVRWPPVGKTKVIIHGKQRGRNEMIAEYIRETTGYIRDRKQVSSHIQVLRPYFK' A
#
# COMPACT_ATOMS: atom_id res chain seq x y z
N ARG A 1 -22.48 2.47 -2.72
CA ARG A 1 -22.51 1.98 -1.33
C ARG A 1 -21.15 1.39 -1.02
N GLN A 2 -20.17 2.22 -0.66
CA GLN A 2 -18.88 1.76 -0.14
C GLN A 2 -18.97 1.98 1.37
N GLU A 3 -18.96 0.89 2.12
CA GLU A 3 -19.13 0.88 3.56
C GLU A 3 -17.86 1.44 4.22
N GLU A 4 -17.96 2.68 4.69
CA GLU A 4 -17.02 3.27 5.63
C GLU A 4 -17.18 2.56 6.99
N SER A 5 -16.48 1.44 7.18
CA SER A 5 -16.27 0.87 8.51
C SER A 5 -15.17 1.67 9.21
N ASN A 6 -15.64 2.74 9.87
CA ASN A 6 -14.93 3.52 10.88
C ASN A 6 -14.39 2.59 11.99
N THR A 7 -13.16 2.08 11.83
CA THR A 7 -12.42 1.37 12.89
C THR A 7 -11.20 2.20 13.27
N LYS A 8 -11.42 3.17 14.16
CA LYS A 8 -10.44 4.15 14.64
C LYS A 8 -9.44 3.62 15.70
N ASP A 9 -9.34 2.30 15.92
CA ASP A 9 -8.50 1.75 17.01
C ASP A 9 -7.39 0.76 16.56
N GLY A 10 -7.24 0.49 15.25
CA GLY A 10 -6.22 -0.45 14.73
C GLY A 10 -4.89 0.18 14.27
N ASP A 11 -4.59 1.39 14.74
CA ASP A 11 -4.06 2.49 13.92
C ASP A 11 -2.55 2.45 13.56
N LYS A 12 -1.74 1.48 14.01
CA LYS A 12 -0.27 1.50 13.69
C LYS A 12 0.43 0.16 13.51
N LYS A 13 -0.19 -0.97 13.84
CA LYS A 13 0.51 -2.26 13.77
C LYS A 13 0.45 -2.81 12.35
N TRP A 14 1.62 -3.03 11.77
CA TRP A 14 1.81 -3.82 10.55
C TRP A 14 2.11 -5.25 10.99
N PRO A 15 1.10 -6.13 11.12
CA PRO A 15 1.36 -7.51 11.50
C PRO A 15 2.16 -8.22 10.39
N TRP A 16 2.90 -9.25 10.75
CA TRP A 16 3.81 -9.95 9.82
C TRP A 16 3.17 -10.37 8.49
N PRO A 17 1.93 -10.91 8.43
CA PRO A 17 1.28 -11.22 7.15
C PRO A 17 1.04 -9.99 6.27
N LEU A 18 0.76 -8.83 6.89
CA LEU A 18 0.59 -7.55 6.20
C LEU A 18 1.91 -7.02 5.66
N GLU A 19 2.96 -7.05 6.47
CA GLU A 19 4.31 -6.64 6.05
C GLU A 19 4.81 -7.51 4.90
N LEU A 20 4.61 -8.83 4.97
CA LEU A 20 4.99 -9.75 3.90
C LEU A 20 4.27 -9.41 2.59
N ALA A 21 2.96 -9.17 2.62
CA ALA A 21 2.20 -8.78 1.44
C ALA A 21 2.67 -7.43 0.89
N PHE A 22 2.99 -6.47 1.76
CA PHE A 22 3.52 -5.17 1.37
C PHE A 22 4.89 -5.27 0.70
N PHE A 23 5.83 -6.05 1.23
CA PHE A 23 7.13 -6.26 0.59
C PHE A 23 6.99 -6.96 -0.78
N ARG A 24 6.11 -7.96 -0.88
CA ARG A 24 5.78 -8.60 -2.17
C ARG A 24 5.24 -7.58 -3.18
N ALA A 25 4.37 -6.69 -2.73
CA ALA A 25 3.85 -5.60 -3.55
C ALA A 25 4.95 -4.62 -3.98
N LEU A 26 5.89 -4.26 -3.09
CA LEU A 26 7.00 -3.37 -3.42
C LEU A 26 7.93 -3.94 -4.48
N VAL A 27 8.18 -5.25 -4.45
CA VAL A 27 8.97 -5.95 -5.49
C VAL A 27 8.21 -5.98 -6.81
N ARG A 28 6.90 -6.24 -6.78
CA ARG A 28 6.05 -6.29 -7.98
C ARG A 28 5.90 -4.93 -8.65
N TRP A 29 5.77 -3.86 -7.87
CA TRP A 29 5.70 -2.48 -8.34
C TRP A 29 6.94 -1.73 -7.85
N PRO A 30 8.09 -1.87 -8.52
CA PRO A 30 9.30 -1.16 -8.15
C PRO A 30 9.11 0.36 -8.25
N PRO A 31 9.95 1.16 -7.58
CA PRO A 31 9.99 2.60 -7.78
C PRO A 31 10.48 2.91 -9.20
N VAL A 32 9.57 2.93 -10.16
CA VAL A 32 9.77 3.68 -11.41
C VAL A 32 9.88 5.15 -11.03
N GLY A 33 10.76 5.92 -11.70
CA GLY A 33 11.03 7.32 -11.39
C GLY A 33 9.82 8.25 -11.53
N LYS A 34 10.01 9.50 -11.99
CA LYS A 34 8.93 10.50 -12.08
C LYS A 34 7.83 10.21 -13.12
N THR A 35 7.83 9.04 -13.76
CA THR A 35 6.87 8.70 -14.82
C THR A 35 5.66 7.98 -14.23
N LYS A 36 4.52 8.68 -14.18
CA LYS A 36 3.25 8.13 -13.71
C LYS A 36 2.80 7.00 -14.63
N VAL A 37 2.62 5.80 -14.07
CA VAL A 37 2.05 4.66 -14.80
C VAL A 37 0.54 4.88 -14.96
N ILE A 38 0.06 4.95 -16.20
CA ILE A 38 -1.37 5.01 -16.52
C ILE A 38 -1.86 3.57 -16.68
N ILE A 39 -2.82 3.15 -15.86
CA ILE A 39 -3.38 1.79 -15.90
C ILE A 39 -4.89 1.92 -16.09
N HIS A 40 -5.44 1.29 -17.13
CA HIS A 40 -6.88 1.27 -17.44
C HIS A 40 -7.54 2.66 -17.55
N GLY A 41 -6.85 3.65 -18.12
CA GLY A 41 -7.41 5.00 -18.34
C GLY A 41 -7.67 5.82 -17.07
N LYS A 42 -7.35 5.28 -15.88
CA LYS A 42 -7.47 5.97 -14.60
C LYS A 42 -6.08 6.08 -13.98
N GLN A 43 -5.66 7.28 -13.57
CA GLN A 43 -4.40 7.44 -12.85
C GLN A 43 -4.53 6.73 -11.49
N ARG A 44 -3.96 5.53 -11.38
CA ARG A 44 -3.83 4.78 -10.13
C ARG A 44 -2.37 4.85 -9.72
N GLY A 45 -2.10 5.47 -8.56
CA GLY A 45 -0.76 5.59 -8.03
C GLY A 45 -0.20 4.24 -7.57
N ARG A 46 1.13 4.12 -7.52
CA ARG A 46 1.85 2.96 -6.98
C ARG A 46 1.28 2.49 -5.63
N ASN A 47 0.99 3.44 -4.75
CA ASN A 47 0.51 3.15 -3.40
C ASN A 47 -0.94 2.64 -3.37
N GLU A 48 -1.75 3.00 -4.37
CA GLU A 48 -3.11 2.47 -4.50
C GLU A 48 -3.09 1.02 -4.98
N MET A 49 -2.15 0.66 -5.87
CA MET A 49 -1.95 -0.74 -6.27
C MET A 49 -1.44 -1.61 -5.12
N ILE A 50 -0.50 -1.08 -4.34
CA ILE A 50 0.01 -1.78 -3.15
C ILE A 50 -1.12 -2.00 -2.12
N ALA A 51 -1.95 -0.98 -1.87
CA ALA A 51 -3.10 -1.11 -0.98
C ALA A 51 -4.11 -2.17 -1.45
N GLU A 52 -4.43 -2.18 -2.74
CA GLU A 52 -5.32 -3.19 -3.34
C GLU A 52 -4.75 -4.60 -3.20
N TYR A 53 -3.47 -4.79 -3.52
CA TYR A 53 -2.80 -6.08 -3.41
C TYR A 53 -2.77 -6.62 -1.97
N ILE A 54 -2.54 -5.73 -1.01
CA ILE A 54 -2.58 -6.07 0.41
C ILE A 54 -3.97 -6.59 0.80
N ARG A 55 -5.03 -5.89 0.35
CA ARG A 55 -6.40 -6.31 0.60
C ARG A 55 -6.71 -7.67 -0.01
N GLU A 56 -6.34 -7.89 -1.27
CA GLU A 56 -6.55 -9.17 -1.97
C GLU A 56 -5.77 -10.33 -1.32
N THR A 57 -4.55 -10.07 -0.83
CA THR A 57 -3.66 -11.13 -0.30
C THR A 57 -3.96 -11.46 1.16
N THR A 58 -4.28 -10.44 1.98
CA THR A 58 -4.33 -10.58 3.45
C THR A 58 -5.72 -10.36 4.03
N GLY A 59 -6.66 -9.83 3.24
CA GLY A 59 -7.97 -9.40 3.72
C GLY A 59 -7.94 -8.09 4.54
N TYR A 60 -6.77 -7.57 4.90
CA TYR A 60 -6.66 -6.31 5.63
C TYR A 60 -6.83 -5.11 4.71
N ILE A 61 -7.60 -4.12 5.17
CA ILE A 61 -7.82 -2.88 4.45
C ILE A 61 -6.78 -1.85 4.91
N ARG A 62 -5.99 -1.34 3.96
CA ARG A 62 -5.05 -0.23 4.19
C ARG A 62 -5.25 0.85 3.15
N ASP A 63 -5.29 2.11 3.59
CA ASP A 63 -5.42 3.25 2.68
C ASP A 63 -4.07 3.59 2.02
N ARG A 64 -4.13 4.18 0.81
CA ARG A 64 -2.94 4.66 0.09
C ARG A 64 -2.07 5.61 0.92
N LYS A 65 -2.65 6.38 1.86
CA LYS A 65 -1.91 7.27 2.78
C LYS A 65 -1.14 6.48 3.83
N GLN A 66 -1.72 5.40 4.38
CA GLN A 66 -1.04 4.52 5.33
C GLN A 66 0.14 3.80 4.67
N VAL A 67 -0.05 3.30 3.44
CA VAL A 67 1.02 2.73 2.62
C VAL A 67 2.13 3.75 2.37
N SER A 68 1.77 5.00 2.04
CA SER A 68 2.75 6.08 1.84
C SER A 68 3.56 6.38 3.11
N SER A 69 2.90 6.47 4.26
CA SER A 69 3.55 6.69 5.56
C SER A 69 4.50 5.54 5.90
N HIS A 70 4.09 4.29 5.64
CA HIS A 70 4.93 3.13 5.89
C HIS A 70 6.17 3.09 4.97
N ILE A 71 6.01 3.44 3.68
CA ILE A 71 7.16 3.59 2.78
C ILE A 71 8.12 4.67 3.32
N GLN A 72 7.60 5.82 3.79
CA GLN A 72 8.43 6.91 4.30
C GLN A 72 9.29 6.51 5.50
N VAL A 73 8.74 5.75 6.46
CA VAL A 73 9.53 5.27 7.61
C VAL A 73 10.57 4.24 7.22
N LEU A 74 10.37 3.52 6.11
CA LEU A 74 11.33 2.54 5.60
C LEU A 74 12.43 3.16 4.72
N ARG A 75 12.23 4.38 4.17
CA ARG A 75 13.22 5.07 3.32
C ARG A 75 14.63 5.15 3.91
N PRO A 76 14.84 5.41 5.21
CA PRO A 76 16.19 5.46 5.79
C PRO A 76 16.95 4.13 5.73
N TYR A 77 16.24 3.00 5.60
CA TYR A 77 16.82 1.66 5.60
C TYR A 77 17.17 1.15 4.19
N PHE A 78 16.67 1.81 3.15
CA PHE A 78 16.98 1.50 1.75
C PHE A 78 18.03 2.51 1.25
N LYS A 79 19.31 2.18 1.41
CA LYS A 79 20.45 2.91 0.83
C LYS A 79 20.90 2.24 -0.47
#